data_AF-A0A1W9YQH9-F1
#
_entry.id   AF-A0A1W9YQH9-F1
#
_cell.length_a   1.000
_cell.length_b   1.000
_cell.length_c   1.000
_cell.angle_alpha   90.00
_cell.angle_beta   90.00
_cell.angle_gamma   90.00
#
_symmetry.space_group_name_H-M   'P 1'
#
loop_
_entity.id
_entity.type
_entity.pdbx_description
1 polymer ?
#
loop_
_entity_poly.entity_id
_entity_poly.type
_entity_poly.pdbx_seq_one_letter_code
_entity_poly.pdbx_strand_id
1 'polypeptide(L)'
;SMLGAFALTEPQAGSDASFLKTRARRDGDHYVLNGAKQFITSGSHAGMVIVFAVTDPDAGKRGISAFIVPTDTPGYEVVRIEDK
;
A
#
# COMPACT_ATOMS: atom_id res chain seq x y z
N SER A 1 -10.91 5.32 -19.61
CA SER A 1 -9.53 5.48 -19.11
C SER A 1 -9.43 4.77 -17.77
N MET A 2 -8.27 4.21 -17.41
CA MET A 2 -8.06 3.56 -16.10
C MET A 2 -7.56 4.61 -15.10
N LEU A 3 -8.15 4.66 -13.90
CA LEU A 3 -7.67 5.49 -12.79
C LEU A 3 -6.63 4.71 -11.98
N GLY A 4 -5.57 5.40 -11.58
CA GLY A 4 -4.56 4.89 -10.64
C GLY A 4 -4.69 5.56 -9.28
N ALA A 5 -4.26 4.88 -8.22
CA ALA A 5 -4.13 5.46 -6.89
C ALA A 5 -2.72 5.28 -6.31
N PHE A 6 -2.37 6.13 -5.35
CA PHE A 6 -1.06 6.16 -4.71
C PHE A 6 -1.20 5.90 -3.21
N ALA A 7 -0.73 4.75 -2.74
CA ALA A 7 -0.95 4.24 -1.40
C ALA A 7 0.33 4.24 -0.55
N LEU A 8 0.58 5.39 0.06
CA LEU A 8 1.71 5.60 0.98
C LEU A 8 1.26 5.62 2.45
N THR A 9 0.33 6.52 2.77
CA THR A 9 -0.11 6.84 4.15
C THR A 9 -0.78 5.65 4.83
N GLU A 10 -0.52 5.50 6.13
CA GLU A 10 -1.05 4.44 6.99
C GLU A 10 -1.75 5.05 8.21
N PRO A 11 -2.71 4.36 8.85
CA PRO A 11 -3.46 4.90 9.99
C PRO A 11 -2.59 5.39 11.15
N GLN A 12 -1.47 4.70 11.40
CA GLN A 12 -0.50 5.02 12.45
C GLN A 12 0.58 6.02 12.02
N ALA A 13 0.64 6.38 10.73
CA ALA A 13 1.68 7.27 10.23
C ALA A 13 1.39 8.69 10.74
N GLY A 14 2.23 9.17 11.66
CA GLY A 14 2.30 10.60 11.99
C GLY A 14 3.04 11.39 10.92
N SER A 15 3.59 12.55 11.27
CA SER A 15 4.37 13.41 10.36
C SER A 15 5.61 12.71 9.77
N ASP A 16 6.06 11.62 10.38
CA ASP A 16 7.20 10.83 9.92
C ASP A 16 6.75 9.55 9.18
N ALA A 17 6.56 9.68 7.86
CA ALA A 17 6.22 8.57 6.97
C ALA A 17 7.33 7.50 6.84
N SER A 18 8.47 7.68 7.51
CA SER A 18 9.58 6.71 7.51
C SER A 18 9.25 5.38 8.19
N PHE A 19 8.20 5.33 9.00
CA PHE A 19 7.81 4.15 9.78
C PHE A 19 6.62 3.40 9.17
N LEU A 20 6.68 3.13 7.86
CA LEU A 20 5.71 2.23 7.23
C LEU A 20 5.72 0.86 7.93
N LYS A 21 4.54 0.37 8.32
CA LYS A 21 4.32 -0.95 8.91
C LYS A 21 3.80 -1.96 7.91
N THR A 22 3.20 -1.54 6.79
CA THR A 22 2.84 -2.49 5.72
C THR A 22 4.07 -3.28 5.30
N ARG A 23 3.97 -4.61 5.30
CA ARG A 23 5.05 -5.53 4.95
C ARG A 23 4.77 -6.17 3.59
N ALA A 24 5.82 -6.37 2.82
CA ALA A 24 5.79 -7.19 1.62
C ALA A 24 6.78 -8.34 1.79
N ARG A 25 6.26 -9.55 1.99
CA ARG A 25 7.07 -10.76 2.13
C ARG A 25 7.15 -11.46 0.77
N ARG A 26 8.36 -11.81 0.32
CA ARG A 26 8.54 -12.64 -0.86
C ARG A 26 8.03 -14.06 -0.59
N ASP A 27 7.25 -14.61 -1.50
CA ASP A 27 6.71 -15.97 -1.44
C ASP A 27 6.84 -16.61 -2.82
N GLY A 28 7.83 -17.48 -3.01
CA GLY A 28 8.15 -18.05 -4.32
C GLY A 28 8.50 -16.98 -5.36
N ASP A 29 7.63 -16.78 -6.34
CA ASP A 29 7.76 -15.83 -7.45
C ASP A 29 6.97 -14.53 -7.26
N HIS A 30 6.18 -14.41 -6.19
CA HIS A 30 5.34 -13.25 -5.90
C HIS A 30 5.65 -12.64 -4.53
N TYR A 31 4.94 -11.56 -4.20
CA TYR A 31 4.98 -10.92 -2.90
C TYR A 31 3.59 -10.95 -2.27
N VAL A 32 3.55 -11.23 -0.97
CA VAL A 32 2.35 -11.09 -0.14
C VAL A 32 2.46 -9.78 0.63
N LEU A 33 1.54 -8.87 0.38
CA LEU A 33 1.45 -7.59 1.05
C LEU A 33 0.45 -7.68 2.21
N ASN A 34 0.84 -7.19 3.39
CA ASN A 34 -0.02 -7.16 4.57
C ASN A 34 0.12 -5.83 5.29
N GLY A 35 -0.99 -5.12 5.43
CA GLY A 35 -1.07 -3.82 6.11
C GLY A 35 -2.35 -3.06 5.76
N ALA A 36 -2.48 -1.86 6.32
CA ALA A 36 -3.60 -0.97 6.07
C ALA A 36 -3.11 0.39 5.55
N LYS A 37 -3.80 0.92 4.54
CA LYS A 37 -3.53 2.23 3.93
C LYS A 37 -4.71 3.16 4.18
N GLN A 38 -4.42 4.44 4.36
CA GLN A 38 -5.43 5.44 4.76
C GLN A 38 -5.30 6.70 3.93
N PHE A 39 -6.43 7.36 3.65
CA PHE A 39 -6.51 8.58 2.84
C PHE A 39 -6.00 8.39 1.40
N ILE A 40 -6.32 7.25 0.80
CA ILE A 40 -5.91 6.92 -0.56
C ILE A 40 -6.90 7.52 -1.56
N THR A 41 -6.57 8.68 -2.08
CA THR A 41 -7.35 9.35 -3.13
C THR A 41 -7.57 8.40 -4.30
N SER A 42 -8.83 8.31 -4.74
CA SER A 42 -9.28 7.41 -5.82
C SER A 42 -9.09 5.92 -5.56
N GLY A 43 -8.66 5.50 -4.36
CA GLY A 43 -8.43 4.07 -4.05
C GLY A 43 -9.67 3.20 -4.28
N SER A 44 -10.86 3.71 -3.98
CA SER A 44 -12.14 3.02 -4.18
C SER A 44 -12.58 2.86 -5.63
N HIS A 45 -11.99 3.61 -6.58
CA HIS A 45 -12.38 3.62 -7.98
C HIS A 45 -11.20 3.32 -8.93
N ALA A 46 -10.01 3.05 -8.39
CA ALA A 46 -8.82 2.77 -9.17
C ALA A 46 -8.84 1.34 -9.70
N GLY A 47 -8.31 1.12 -10.91
CA GLY A 47 -8.05 -0.22 -11.44
C GLY A 47 -6.68 -0.76 -11.02
N MET A 48 -5.75 0.14 -10.66
CA MET A 48 -4.42 -0.20 -10.14
C MET A 48 -4.00 0.78 -9.05
N VAL A 49 -3.22 0.28 -8.08
CA VAL A 49 -2.70 1.08 -6.97
C VAL A 49 -1.19 0.85 -6.85
N ILE A 50 -0.44 1.94 -6.68
CA ILE A 50 0.96 1.86 -6.26
C ILE A 50 0.97 1.75 -4.73
N VAL A 51 1.38 0.61 -4.19
CA VAL A 51 1.45 0.36 -2.74
C VAL A 51 2.89 0.39 -2.27
N PHE A 52 3.18 1.22 -1.26
CA PHE A 52 4.48 1.25 -0.60
C PHE A 52 4.48 0.30 0.60
N ALA A 53 5.43 -0.62 0.64
CA ALA A 53 5.57 -1.60 1.70
C ALA A 53 7.04 -1.87 2.01
N VAL A 54 7.31 -2.26 3.25
CA VAL A 54 8.66 -2.62 3.70
C VAL A 54 8.96 -4.06 3.28
N THR A 55 10.02 -4.21 2.50
CA THR A 55 10.60 -5.49 2.07
C THR A 55 11.81 -5.88 2.91
N ASP A 56 12.55 -4.88 3.41
CA ASP A 56 13.70 -5.07 4.31
C ASP A 56 13.56 -4.12 5.53
N PRO A 57 13.20 -4.64 6.71
CA PRO A 57 13.01 -3.80 7.90
C PRO A 57 14.32 -3.21 8.46
N ASP A 58 15.47 -3.82 8.14
CA ASP A 58 16.78 -3.44 8.71
C ASP A 58 17.47 -2.36 7.85
N ALA A 59 17.04 -2.18 6.60
CA ALA A 59 17.56 -1.16 5.69
C ALA A 59 16.94 0.24 5.86
N GLY A 60 16.03 0.42 6.82
CA GLY A 60 15.31 1.69 7.05
C GLY A 60 14.58 2.14 5.79
N LYS A 61 14.72 3.43 5.41
CA LYS A 61 14.07 3.98 4.20
C LYS A 61 14.43 3.24 2.90
N ARG A 62 15.63 2.62 2.83
CA ARG A 62 16.07 1.86 1.64
C ARG A 62 15.40 0.50 1.52
N GLY A 63 14.78 0.02 2.58
CA GLY A 63 14.03 -1.23 2.60
C GLY A 63 12.56 -1.09 2.26
N ILE A 64 12.14 0.06 1.73
CA ILE A 64 10.78 0.29 1.22
C ILE A 64 10.79 0.05 -0.28
N SER A 65 9.85 -0.75 -0.76
CA SER A 65 9.60 -0.98 -2.19
C SER A 65 8.20 -0.50 -2.57
N ALA A 66 8.04 -0.15 -3.85
CA ALA A 66 6.76 0.18 -4.45
C ALA A 66 6.26 -0.98 -5.30
N PHE A 67 4.98 -1.32 -5.16
CA PHE A 67 4.33 -2.42 -5.86
C PHE A 67 3.16 -1.88 -6.68
N ILE A 68 3.03 -2.32 -7.93
CA ILE A 68 1.82 -2.07 -8.72
C ILE A 68 0.86 -3.23 -8.44
N VAL A 69 -0.31 -2.91 -7.87
CA VAL A 69 -1.30 -3.88 -7.42
C VAL A 69 -2.62 -3.62 -8.15
N PRO A 70 -3.08 -4.53 -9.01
CA PRO A 70 -4.46 -4.52 -9.52
C PRO A 70 -5.47 -4.58 -8.37
N THR A 71 -6.53 -3.78 -8.41
CA THR A 71 -7.52 -3.72 -7.31
C THR A 71 -8.45 -4.92 -7.23
N ASP A 72 -8.42 -5.81 -8.24
CA ASP A 72 -9.07 -7.12 -8.25
C ASP A 72 -8.19 -8.24 -7.68
N THR A 73 -6.97 -7.91 -7.20
CA THR A 73 -6.08 -8.87 -6.52
C THR A 73 -6.77 -9.41 -5.25
N PRO A 74 -6.82 -10.74 -5.05
CA PRO A 74 -7.39 -11.32 -3.82
C PRO A 74 -6.77 -10.71 -2.55
N GLY A 75 -7.63 -10.26 -1.64
CA GLY A 75 -7.22 -9.60 -0.39
C GLY A 75 -7.11 -8.08 -0.47
N TYR A 76 -7.30 -7.46 -1.64
CA TYR A 76 -7.52 -6.02 -1.73
C TYR A 76 -8.93 -5.67 -1.24
N GLU A 77 -9.02 -4.85 -0.19
CA GLU A 77 -10.30 -4.45 0.41
C GLU A 77 -10.35 -2.95 0.67
N VAL A 78 -11.45 -2.31 0.27
CA VAL A 78 -11.75 -0.91 0.59
C VAL A 78 -12.69 -0.90 1.79
N VAL A 79 -12.12 -0.82 2.99
CA VAL A 79 -12.88 -0.95 4.25
C VAL A 79 -13.75 0.27 4.56
N ARG A 80 -13.31 1.47 4.16
CA ARG A 80 -14.06 2.71 4.39
C ARG A 80 -13.77 3.75 3.32
N ILE A 81 -14.81 4.48 2.92
CA ILE A 81 -14.71 5.71 2.14
C ILE A 81 -15.04 6.86 3.09
N GLU A 82 -14.15 7.83 3.21
CA GLU A 82 -14.42 9.03 4.02
C GLU A 82 -15.27 10.00 3.20
N ASP A 83 -16.39 10.42 3.76
CA ASP A 83 -17.19 11.52 3.24
C ASP A 83 -16.50 12.85 3.61
N LYS A 84 -16.51 13.79 2.68
CA LYS A 84 -15.86 15.09 2.86
C LYS A 84 -16.79 16.10 3.50
#